data_AF-A0A2E4YB89-F1
#
_entry.id   AF-A0A2E4YB89-F1
#
_cell.length_a   1.000
_cell.length_b   1.000
_cell.length_c   1.000
_cell.angle_alpha   90.00
_cell.angle_beta   90.00
_cell.angle_gamma   90.00
#
_symmetry.space_group_name_H-M   'P 1'
#
loop_
_entity.id
_entity.type
_entity.pdbx_description
1 polymer ?
#
loop_
_entity_poly.entity_id
_entity_poly.type
_entity_poly.pdbx_seq_one_letter_code
_entity_poly.pdbx_strand_id
1 'polypeptide(L)'
;MSAIVTFSLWLSCAASADSLQSAKILLKVSNSAQQFSEQTKNHITDVLRTYSSIVAMETGIELPITIRSAIADCYSRAYDWSKFEGGFADILSQHLSGIQIDLLIGFYRNKSIPPAQIENFKNAIGSAGAIAKNSADLIYKTSPGCVKQDAQIIIGYLSDAGLKASHHGRIE
;
A
#
# COMPACT_ATOMS: atom_id res chain seq x y z
N MET A 1 32.84 -29.76 -37.79
CA MET A 1 32.23 -30.30 -36.55
C MET A 1 31.76 -29.13 -35.71
N SER A 2 30.46 -29.15 -35.37
CA SER A 2 29.71 -28.37 -34.37
C SER A 2 29.97 -26.88 -34.17
N ALA A 3 29.03 -26.06 -34.63
CA ALA A 3 28.60 -24.85 -33.93
C ALA A 3 27.14 -25.08 -33.47
N ILE A 4 26.94 -25.41 -32.19
CA ILE A 4 25.60 -25.46 -31.59
C ILE A 4 25.30 -24.05 -31.10
N VAL A 5 24.27 -23.47 -31.70
CA VAL A 5 23.74 -22.13 -31.44
C VAL A 5 23.05 -22.12 -30.08
N THR A 6 23.65 -21.42 -29.11
CA THR A 6 23.00 -20.93 -27.89
C THR A 6 22.06 -19.76 -28.23
N PHE A 7 20.77 -20.03 -28.40
CA PHE A 7 19.76 -18.98 -28.62
C PHE A 7 18.43 -19.31 -27.91
N SER A 8 18.47 -19.47 -26.58
CA SER A 8 17.26 -19.79 -25.80
C SER A 8 17.10 -18.99 -24.50
N LEU A 9 17.89 -17.93 -24.28
CA LEU A 9 17.83 -17.12 -23.04
C LEU A 9 17.24 -15.72 -23.21
N TRP A 10 16.91 -15.28 -24.43
CA TRP A 10 16.48 -13.88 -24.68
C TRP A 10 14.96 -13.70 -24.79
N LEU A 11 14.20 -14.76 -25.08
CA LEU A 11 12.75 -14.66 -25.28
C LEU A 11 11.96 -14.49 -23.97
N SER A 12 12.44 -15.06 -22.86
CA SER A 12 11.74 -15.00 -21.57
C SER A 12 11.77 -13.60 -20.93
N CYS A 13 12.81 -12.82 -21.20
CA CYS A 13 12.98 -11.49 -20.59
C CYS A 13 12.04 -10.44 -21.21
N ALA A 14 11.76 -10.56 -22.52
CA ALA A 14 10.84 -9.68 -23.22
C ALA A 14 9.39 -9.85 -22.75
N ALA A 15 8.90 -11.09 -22.66
CA ALA A 15 7.53 -11.37 -22.22
C ALA A 15 7.24 -10.93 -20.78
N SER A 16 8.24 -11.02 -19.87
CA SER A 16 8.11 -10.51 -18.50
C SER A 16 8.18 -8.98 -18.40
N ALA A 17 8.91 -8.32 -19.30
CA ALA A 17 8.98 -6.85 -19.33
C ALA A 17 7.65 -6.26 -19.82
N ASP A 18 7.01 -6.92 -20.80
CA ASP A 18 5.71 -6.52 -21.33
C ASP A 18 4.58 -6.66 -20.28
N SER A 19 4.56 -7.74 -19.50
CA SER A 19 3.54 -7.94 -18.47
C SER A 19 3.66 -6.94 -17.32
N LEU A 20 4.88 -6.60 -16.89
CA LEU A 20 5.12 -5.58 -15.87
C LEU A 20 4.69 -4.20 -16.35
N GLN A 21 4.97 -3.85 -17.60
CA GLN A 21 4.56 -2.58 -18.16
C GLN A 21 3.03 -2.49 -18.27
N SER A 22 2.36 -3.56 -18.71
CA SER A 22 0.89 -3.61 -18.73
C SER A 22 0.30 -3.54 -17.32
N ALA A 23 0.93 -4.15 -16.31
CA ALA A 23 0.49 -4.03 -14.91
C ALA A 23 0.59 -2.58 -14.39
N LYS A 24 1.65 -1.84 -14.75
CA LYS A 24 1.75 -0.41 -14.44
C LYS A 24 0.65 0.41 -15.12
N ILE A 25 0.34 0.09 -16.37
CA ILE A 25 -0.79 0.73 -17.07
C ILE A 25 -2.10 0.43 -16.35
N LEU A 26 -2.30 -0.81 -15.90
CA LEU A 26 -3.48 -1.20 -15.13
C LEU A 26 -3.61 -0.36 -13.87
N LEU A 27 -2.56 -0.25 -13.05
CA LEU A 27 -2.54 0.59 -11.84
C LEU A 27 -2.91 2.06 -12.13
N LYS A 28 -2.47 2.58 -13.28
CA LYS A 28 -2.78 3.94 -13.72
C LYS A 28 -4.27 4.08 -14.09
N VAL A 29 -4.80 3.19 -14.92
CA VAL A 29 -6.20 3.30 -15.38
C VAL A 29 -7.22 2.93 -14.30
N SER A 30 -6.83 2.12 -13.31
CA SER A 30 -7.63 1.83 -12.12
C SER A 30 -7.54 2.92 -11.04
N ASN A 31 -6.76 3.97 -11.29
CA ASN A 31 -6.55 5.08 -10.36
C ASN A 31 -6.00 4.65 -8.98
N SER A 32 -5.15 3.62 -8.97
CA SER A 32 -4.67 2.99 -7.74
C SER A 32 -3.83 3.93 -6.87
N ALA A 33 -3.04 4.81 -7.48
CA ALA A 33 -2.24 5.80 -6.74
C ALA A 33 -3.11 6.79 -5.95
N GLN A 34 -4.22 7.25 -6.52
CA GLN A 34 -5.16 8.12 -5.83
C GLN A 34 -5.86 7.37 -4.69
N GLN A 35 -6.37 6.17 -4.95
CA GLN A 35 -7.04 5.35 -3.93
C GLN A 35 -6.10 5.04 -2.76
N PHE A 36 -4.84 4.68 -3.04
CA PHE A 36 -3.83 4.45 -2.01
C PHE A 36 -3.56 5.71 -1.18
N SER A 37 -3.49 6.87 -1.83
CA SER A 37 -3.27 8.16 -1.17
C SER A 37 -4.47 8.57 -0.30
N GLU A 38 -5.69 8.29 -0.74
CA GLU A 38 -6.92 8.52 0.04
C GLU A 38 -6.96 7.62 1.28
N GLN A 39 -6.66 6.32 1.13
CA GLN A 39 -6.58 5.39 2.26
C GLN A 39 -5.49 5.81 3.26
N THR A 40 -4.34 6.29 2.77
CA THR A 40 -3.26 6.81 3.62
C THR A 40 -3.72 8.03 4.43
N LYS A 41 -4.43 8.98 3.81
CA LYS A 41 -4.97 10.15 4.51
C LYS A 41 -6.00 9.77 5.59
N ASN A 42 -6.87 8.81 5.28
CA ASN A 42 -7.84 8.30 6.25
C ASN A 42 -7.13 7.64 7.43
N HIS A 43 -6.13 6.79 7.15
CA HIS A 43 -5.31 6.16 8.18
C HIS A 43 -4.60 7.18 9.08
N ILE A 44 -3.99 8.22 8.51
CA ILE A 44 -3.35 9.31 9.26
C ILE A 44 -4.37 10.00 10.18
N THR A 45 -5.57 10.28 9.67
CA THR A 45 -6.64 10.92 10.44
C THR A 45 -7.05 10.06 11.64
N ASP A 46 -7.19 8.75 11.44
CA ASP A 46 -7.54 7.80 12.50
C ASP A 46 -6.45 7.65 13.56
N VAL A 47 -5.18 7.62 13.14
CA VAL A 47 -4.02 7.59 14.06
C VAL A 47 -4.00 8.85 14.92
N LEU A 48 -4.12 10.03 14.30
CA LEU A 48 -4.12 11.31 15.02
C LEU A 48 -5.30 11.43 15.98
N ARG A 49 -6.49 10.99 15.56
CA ARG A 49 -7.69 10.95 16.42
C ARG A 49 -7.46 10.04 17.63
N THR A 50 -6.91 8.86 17.40
CA THR A 50 -6.61 7.89 18.46
C THR A 50 -5.62 8.46 19.46
N TYR A 51 -4.48 8.97 19.02
CA TYR A 51 -3.48 9.54 19.92
C TYR A 51 -3.98 10.79 20.65
N SER A 52 -4.69 11.69 19.97
CA SER A 52 -5.26 12.87 20.61
C SER A 52 -6.28 12.48 21.68
N SER A 53 -7.11 11.46 21.43
CA SER A 53 -8.07 10.93 22.40
C SER A 53 -7.36 10.35 23.62
N ILE A 54 -6.33 9.53 23.43
CA ILE A 54 -5.55 8.94 24.54
C ILE A 54 -4.92 10.03 25.39
N VAL A 55 -4.23 11.00 24.77
CA VAL A 55 -3.56 12.08 25.51
C VAL A 55 -4.57 12.95 26.27
N ALA A 56 -5.69 13.31 25.64
CA ALA A 56 -6.74 14.09 26.29
C ALA A 56 -7.38 13.34 27.46
N MET A 57 -7.63 12.03 27.32
CA MET A 57 -8.19 11.21 28.40
C MET A 57 -7.23 11.06 29.59
N GLU A 58 -5.92 10.91 29.32
CA GLU A 58 -4.91 10.66 30.36
C GLU A 58 -4.41 11.93 31.07
N THR A 59 -4.51 13.08 30.40
CA THR A 59 -3.87 14.32 30.89
C THR A 59 -4.77 15.55 30.90
N GLY A 60 -5.96 15.48 30.29
CA GLY A 60 -6.88 16.60 30.13
C GLY A 60 -6.44 17.64 29.09
N ILE A 61 -5.37 17.36 28.32
CA ILE A 61 -4.76 18.32 27.38
C ILE A 61 -4.85 17.81 25.94
N GLU A 62 -5.04 18.73 25.00
CA GLU A 62 -5.01 18.43 23.57
C GLU A 62 -3.59 18.25 23.04
N LEU A 63 -3.39 17.29 22.14
CA LEU A 63 -2.10 17.09 21.49
C LEU A 63 -1.77 18.28 20.56
N PRO A 64 -0.63 18.98 20.76
CA PRO A 64 -0.32 20.17 19.98
C PRO A 64 -0.20 19.90 18.48
N ILE A 65 -0.50 20.93 17.68
CA ILE A 65 -0.43 20.86 16.22
C ILE A 65 0.97 20.42 15.73
N THR A 66 2.04 20.83 16.40
CA THR A 66 3.41 20.47 16.05
C THR A 66 3.67 18.97 16.17
N ILE A 67 3.15 18.33 17.23
CA ILE A 67 3.28 16.89 17.44
C ILE A 67 2.41 16.13 16.44
N ARG A 68 1.17 16.60 16.22
CA ARG A 68 0.26 16.02 15.22
C ARG A 68 0.85 16.09 13.80
N SER A 69 1.46 17.20 13.42
CA SER A 69 2.14 17.35 12.14
C SER A 69 3.32 16.39 12.01
N ALA A 70 4.16 16.27 13.03
CA ALA A 70 5.29 15.34 13.01
C ALA A 70 4.85 13.86 12.83
N ILE A 71 3.74 13.47 13.47
CA ILE A 71 3.13 12.14 13.28
C ILE A 71 2.63 11.99 11.84
N ALA A 72 1.82 12.94 11.36
CA ALA A 72 1.27 12.90 9.99
C ALA A 72 2.37 12.82 8.92
N ASP A 73 3.47 13.55 9.10
CA ASP A 73 4.62 13.57 8.21
C ASP A 73 5.33 12.22 8.17
N CYS A 74 5.41 11.51 9.31
CA CYS A 74 5.99 10.16 9.34
C CYS A 74 5.19 9.21 8.43
N TYR A 75 3.87 9.13 8.63
CA TYR A 75 3.01 8.23 7.84
C TYR A 75 2.97 8.64 6.37
N SER A 76 2.92 9.94 6.05
CA SER A 76 2.95 10.42 4.66
C SER A 76 4.21 9.95 3.92
N ARG A 77 5.38 9.96 4.59
CA ARG A 77 6.62 9.43 4.02
C ARG A 77 6.64 7.91 3.99
N ALA A 78 6.15 7.25 5.04
CA ALA A 78 6.17 5.79 5.15
C ALA A 78 5.29 5.12 4.08
N TYR A 79 4.16 5.75 3.75
CA TYR A 79 3.17 5.31 2.78
C TYR A 79 3.21 6.14 1.48
N ASP A 80 4.39 6.61 1.06
CA ASP A 80 4.53 7.27 -0.25
C ASP A 80 4.35 6.25 -1.38
N TRP A 81 3.45 6.54 -2.33
CA TRP A 81 3.08 5.63 -3.44
C TRP A 81 4.29 5.10 -4.23
N SER A 82 5.32 5.93 -4.43
CA SER A 82 6.50 5.55 -5.22
C SER A 82 7.26 4.35 -4.65
N LYS A 83 7.11 4.08 -3.34
CA LYS A 83 7.70 2.92 -2.67
C LYS A 83 6.97 1.62 -2.97
N PHE A 84 5.72 1.67 -3.40
CA PHE A 84 4.86 0.49 -3.55
C PHE A 84 4.48 0.20 -5.01
N GLU A 85 4.46 1.21 -5.89
CA GLU A 85 4.02 1.05 -7.29
C GLU A 85 4.67 -0.14 -8.00
N GLY A 86 6.00 -0.24 -7.90
CA GLY A 86 6.75 -1.34 -8.51
C GLY A 86 6.31 -2.70 -7.97
N GLY A 87 6.23 -2.85 -6.64
CA GLY A 87 5.82 -4.11 -6.02
C GLY A 87 4.37 -4.48 -6.31
N PHE A 88 3.44 -3.51 -6.39
CA PHE A 88 2.07 -3.80 -6.81
C PHE A 88 2.00 -4.24 -8.28
N ALA A 89 2.79 -3.63 -9.16
CA ALA A 89 2.86 -4.03 -10.56
C ALA A 89 3.44 -5.45 -10.69
N ASP A 90 4.47 -5.78 -9.91
CA ASP A 90 5.04 -7.13 -9.86
C ASP A 90 3.99 -8.15 -9.39
N ILE A 91 3.25 -7.87 -8.31
CA ILE A 91 2.18 -8.74 -7.80
C ILE A 91 1.12 -8.97 -8.86
N LEU A 92 0.67 -7.92 -9.56
CA LEU A 92 -0.30 -8.06 -10.64
C LEU A 92 0.24 -8.96 -11.76
N SER A 93 1.49 -8.77 -12.18
CA SER A 93 2.11 -9.57 -13.24
C SER A 93 2.33 -11.05 -12.87
N GLN A 94 2.42 -11.36 -11.57
CA GLN A 94 2.55 -12.74 -11.07
C GLN A 94 1.22 -13.47 -11.02
N HIS A 95 0.11 -12.75 -10.81
CA HIS A 95 -1.22 -13.33 -10.60
C HIS A 95 -2.14 -13.24 -11.82
N LEU A 96 -1.77 -12.44 -12.81
CA LEU A 96 -2.56 -12.19 -14.01
C LEU A 96 -1.72 -12.44 -15.26
N SER A 97 -2.30 -13.15 -16.23
CA SER A 97 -1.73 -13.22 -17.57
C SER A 97 -1.87 -11.88 -18.31
N GLY A 98 -1.08 -11.67 -19.37
CA GLY A 98 -1.19 -10.46 -20.20
C GLY A 98 -2.61 -10.23 -20.73
N ILE A 99 -3.29 -11.29 -21.18
CA ILE A 99 -4.69 -11.23 -21.64
C ILE A 99 -5.61 -10.73 -20.52
N GLN A 100 -5.42 -11.22 -19.29
CA GLN A 100 -6.23 -10.80 -18.14
C GLN A 100 -5.99 -9.33 -17.79
N ILE A 101 -4.73 -8.88 -17.81
CA ILE A 101 -4.39 -7.47 -17.57
C ILE A 101 -5.03 -6.58 -18.64
N ASP A 102 -4.96 -6.96 -19.92
CA ASP A 102 -5.56 -6.20 -21.02
C ASP A 102 -7.08 -6.11 -20.92
N LEU A 103 -7.74 -7.21 -20.51
CA LEU A 103 -9.18 -7.21 -20.26
C LEU A 103 -9.56 -6.26 -19.12
N LEU A 104 -8.80 -6.24 -18.02
CA LEU A 104 -9.02 -5.32 -16.91
C LEU A 104 -8.77 -3.86 -17.33
N ILE A 105 -7.71 -3.59 -18.11
CA ILE A 105 -7.45 -2.25 -18.67
C ILE A 105 -8.63 -1.80 -19.55
N GLY A 106 -9.13 -2.69 -20.41
CA GLY A 106 -10.31 -2.45 -21.23
C GLY A 106 -11.53 -2.12 -20.38
N PHE A 107 -11.78 -2.93 -19.35
CA PHE A 107 -12.88 -2.75 -18.41
C PHE A 107 -12.84 -1.39 -17.71
N TYR A 108 -11.70 -1.00 -17.14
CA TYR A 108 -11.52 0.32 -16.51
C TYR A 108 -11.65 1.49 -17.48
N ARG A 109 -11.43 1.25 -18.78
CA ARG A 109 -11.68 2.22 -19.87
C ARG A 109 -13.09 2.14 -20.44
N ASN A 110 -14.01 1.48 -19.74
CA ASN A 110 -15.41 1.32 -20.12
C ASN A 110 -15.60 0.57 -21.46
N LYS A 111 -14.71 -0.37 -21.78
CA LYS A 111 -14.87 -1.29 -22.92
C LYS A 111 -15.63 -2.53 -22.49
N SER A 112 -16.53 -3.01 -23.35
CA SER A 112 -17.23 -4.28 -23.15
C SER A 112 -16.26 -5.46 -23.18
N ILE A 113 -16.57 -6.50 -22.40
CA ILE A 113 -15.85 -7.78 -22.43
C ILE A 113 -16.40 -8.63 -23.58
N PRO A 114 -15.56 -9.08 -24.54
CA PRO A 114 -16.01 -9.99 -25.59
C PRO A 114 -16.56 -11.30 -25.00
N PRO A 115 -17.66 -11.88 -25.53
CA PRO A 115 -18.22 -13.12 -24.99
C PRO A 115 -17.21 -14.27 -24.88
N ALA A 116 -16.32 -14.40 -25.87
CA ALA A 116 -15.26 -15.41 -25.87
C ALA A 116 -14.18 -15.21 -24.79
N GLN A 117 -14.14 -14.05 -24.13
CA GLN A 117 -13.15 -13.70 -23.10
C GLN A 117 -13.75 -13.63 -21.69
N ILE A 118 -15.04 -13.96 -21.52
CA ILE A 118 -15.72 -13.92 -20.23
C ILE A 118 -15.01 -14.79 -19.19
N GLU A 119 -14.57 -15.99 -19.56
CA GLU A 119 -13.87 -16.89 -18.62
C GLU A 119 -12.51 -16.34 -18.20
N ASN A 120 -11.75 -15.74 -19.12
CA ASN A 120 -10.50 -15.06 -18.77
C ASN A 120 -10.73 -13.89 -17.81
N PHE A 121 -11.78 -13.11 -18.04
CA PHE A 121 -12.17 -12.02 -17.14
C PHE A 121 -12.58 -12.54 -15.76
N LYS A 122 -13.43 -13.57 -15.67
CA LYS A 122 -13.80 -14.21 -14.40
C LYS A 122 -12.58 -14.73 -13.65
N ASN A 123 -11.65 -15.37 -14.35
CA ASN A 123 -10.40 -15.86 -13.75
C ASN A 123 -9.55 -14.70 -13.21
N ALA A 124 -9.50 -13.57 -13.91
CA ALA A 124 -8.80 -12.36 -13.43
C ALA A 124 -9.42 -11.83 -12.13
N ILE A 125 -10.76 -11.77 -12.05
CA ILE A 125 -11.47 -11.39 -10.82
C ILE A 125 -11.23 -12.42 -9.71
N GLY A 126 -11.16 -13.71 -10.04
CA GLY A 126 -10.85 -14.79 -9.11
C GLY A 126 -9.48 -14.63 -8.42
N SER A 127 -8.51 -14.00 -9.09
CA SER A 127 -7.19 -13.71 -8.51
C SER A 127 -7.18 -12.58 -7.47
N ALA A 128 -8.28 -11.83 -7.31
CA ALA A 128 -8.33 -10.64 -6.46
C ALA A 128 -7.95 -10.92 -4.99
N GLY A 129 -8.37 -12.06 -4.44
CA GLY A 129 -8.03 -12.43 -3.06
C GLY A 129 -6.53 -12.63 -2.85
N ALA A 130 -5.86 -13.31 -3.78
CA ALA A 130 -4.42 -13.54 -3.72
C ALA A 130 -3.62 -12.25 -3.94
N ILE A 131 -4.05 -11.41 -4.88
CA ILE A 131 -3.48 -10.07 -5.11
C ILE A 131 -3.60 -9.21 -3.85
N ALA A 132 -4.78 -9.15 -3.23
CA ALA A 132 -5.00 -8.39 -2.00
C ALA A 132 -4.11 -8.87 -0.85
N LYS A 133 -4.02 -10.19 -0.63
CA LYS A 133 -3.15 -10.78 0.39
C LYS A 133 -1.68 -10.40 0.17
N ASN A 134 -1.16 -10.61 -1.04
CA ASN A 134 0.24 -10.30 -1.34
C ASN A 134 0.52 -8.78 -1.29
N SER A 135 -0.47 -7.96 -1.61
CA SER A 135 -0.38 -6.50 -1.51
C SER A 135 -0.30 -6.05 -0.05
N ALA A 136 -1.08 -6.66 0.84
CA ALA A 136 -0.99 -6.42 2.28
C ALA A 136 0.39 -6.84 2.83
N ASP A 137 0.89 -8.00 2.42
CA ASP A 137 2.23 -8.46 2.79
C ASP A 137 3.33 -7.51 2.31
N LEU A 138 3.20 -6.98 1.09
CA LEU A 138 4.12 -5.97 0.55
C LEU A 138 4.09 -4.70 1.41
N ILE A 139 2.90 -4.20 1.74
CA ILE A 139 2.74 -3.00 2.57
C ILE A 139 3.41 -3.20 3.93
N TYR A 140 3.15 -4.35 4.58
CA TYR A 140 3.72 -4.71 5.87
C TYR A 140 5.26 -4.78 5.85
N LYS A 141 5.85 -5.35 4.78
CA LYS A 141 7.31 -5.49 4.65
C LYS A 141 8.01 -4.18 4.28
N THR A 142 7.35 -3.32 3.51
CA THR A 142 7.97 -2.12 2.93
C THR A 142 7.89 -0.91 3.87
N SER A 143 6.87 -0.87 4.74
CA SER A 143 6.71 0.22 5.72
C SER A 143 7.15 -0.24 7.12
N PRO A 144 8.23 0.31 7.69
CA PRO A 144 8.64 -0.01 9.07
C PRO A 144 7.66 0.50 10.14
N GLY A 145 6.61 1.23 9.72
CA GLY A 145 5.64 1.87 10.61
C GLY A 145 6.21 3.12 11.30
N CYS A 146 5.32 3.87 11.96
CA CYS A 146 5.66 5.11 12.67
C CYS A 146 5.44 5.03 14.19
N VAL A 147 4.79 3.98 14.69
CA VAL A 147 4.34 3.85 16.09
C VAL A 147 5.44 4.13 17.12
N LYS A 148 6.65 3.61 16.91
CA LYS A 148 7.77 3.85 17.84
C LYS A 148 8.17 5.32 17.90
N GLN A 149 8.26 5.95 16.73
CA GLN A 149 8.56 7.38 16.63
C GLN A 149 7.41 8.20 17.25
N ASP A 150 6.16 7.88 16.92
CA ASP A 150 4.97 8.56 17.46
C ASP A 150 4.99 8.55 19.00
N ALA A 151 5.23 7.38 19.61
CA ALA A 151 5.32 7.23 21.05
C ALA A 151 6.45 8.08 21.66
N GLN A 152 7.63 8.09 21.04
CA GLN A 152 8.75 8.90 21.52
C GLN A 152 8.45 10.39 21.51
N ILE A 153 7.83 10.90 20.44
CA ILE A 153 7.53 12.33 20.31
C ILE A 153 6.43 12.73 21.32
N ILE A 154 5.40 11.89 21.49
CA ILE A 154 4.33 12.14 22.47
C ILE A 154 4.87 12.10 23.90
N ILE A 155 5.66 11.08 24.27
CA ILE A 155 6.25 10.96 25.61
C ILE A 155 7.18 12.13 25.91
N GLY A 156 8.00 12.55 24.93
CA GLY A 156 8.86 13.73 25.06
C GLY A 156 8.05 14.98 25.36
N TYR A 157 6.99 15.23 24.56
CA TYR A 157 6.09 16.35 24.79
C TYR A 157 5.45 16.34 26.19
N LEU A 158 4.92 15.20 26.62
CA LEU A 158 4.28 15.09 27.95
C LEU A 158 5.29 15.34 29.07
N SER A 159 6.51 14.81 28.95
CA SER A 159 7.58 15.01 29.93
C SER A 159 7.98 16.48 30.05
N ASP A 160 8.14 17.17 28.92
CA ASP A 160 8.48 18.60 28.86
C ASP A 160 7.35 19.48 29.44
N ALA A 161 6.09 19.04 29.29
CA ALA A 161 4.93 19.69 29.88
C ALA A 161 4.76 19.41 31.39
N GLY A 162 5.64 18.59 32.00
CA GLY A 162 5.52 18.17 33.39
C GLY A 162 4.36 17.19 33.65
N LEU A 163 3.77 16.63 32.59
CA LEU A 163 2.66 15.70 32.64
C LEU A 163 3.21 14.29 32.68
N LYS A 164 2.87 13.54 33.73
CA LYS A 164 3.07 12.09 33.75
C LYS A 164 1.73 11.45 33.40
N ALA A 165 1.74 10.49 32.47
CA ALA A 165 0.57 9.62 32.27
C ALA A 165 0.19 9.04 33.63
N SER A 166 -1.05 9.27 34.06
CA SER A 166 -1.53 8.67 35.29
C SER A 166 -1.54 7.16 35.07
N HIS A 167 -0.71 6.41 35.80
CA HIS A 167 -0.93 4.97 35.86
C HIS A 167 -2.25 4.78 36.59
N HIS A 168 -3.36 4.66 35.86
CA HIS A 168 -4.56 4.07 36.41
C HIS A 168 -4.15 2.67 36.88
N GLY A 169 -4.14 2.51 38.20
CA GLY A 169 -3.80 1.26 38.85
C GLY A 169 -4.62 0.14 38.22
N ARG A 170 -3.95 -0.96 37.89
CA ARG A 170 -4.57 -2.24 37.58
C ARG A 170 -5.60 -2.51 38.67
N ILE A 171 -6.88 -2.41 38.34
CA ILE A 171 -7.95 -2.90 39.21
C ILE A 171 -7.80 -4.42 39.20
N GLU A 172 -7.41 -4.96 40.35
CA GLU A 172 -7.45 -6.40 40.65
C GLU A 172 -8.88 -6.94 40.60
#